data_AF-A0A9X7P032-F1
#
_entry.id   AF-A0A9X7P032-F1
#
_cell.length_a   1.000
_cell.length_b   1.000
_cell.length_c   1.000
_cell.angle_alpha   90.00
_cell.angle_beta   90.00
_cell.angle_gamma   90.00
#
_symmetry.space_group_name_H-M   'P 1'
#
loop_
_entity.id
_entity.type
_entity.pdbx_description
1 polymer ?
#
loop_
_entity_poly.entity_id
_entity_poly.type
_entity_poly.pdbx_seq_one_letter_code
_entity_poly.pdbx_strand_id
1 'polypeptide(L)' 'MASDFEYTGVANQQAGFREKNSGVQHWLQTGGDVDVELRDGDEVVITSGGQRNVWSIRQQRIIGYA' A
#
# COMPACT_ATOMS: atom_id res chain seq x y z
N MET A 1 -0.55 -4.08 16.83
CA MET A 1 0.24 -4.49 15.66
C MET A 1 0.12 -3.36 14.66
N ALA A 2 1.23 -2.69 14.35
CA ALA A 2 1.28 -1.42 13.66
C ALA A 2 2.15 -1.56 12.41
N SER A 3 1.70 -1.04 11.28
CA SER A 3 2.47 -1.11 10.03
C SER A 3 3.85 -0.47 10.18
N ASP A 4 4.85 -1.08 9.53
CA ASP A 4 6.20 -0.52 9.38
C ASP A 4 6.22 0.70 8.45
N PHE A 5 5.11 0.96 7.78
CA PHE A 5 4.95 2.00 6.77
C PHE A 5 3.99 3.09 7.23
N GLU A 6 4.17 4.28 6.65
CA GLU A 6 3.20 5.37 6.67
C GLU A 6 2.69 5.61 5.25
N TYR A 7 1.39 5.85 5.12
CA TYR A 7 0.77 6.18 3.85
C TYR A 7 0.96 7.68 3.58
N THR A 8 1.55 8.01 2.43
CA THR A 8 1.92 9.39 2.07
C THR A 8 0.92 10.04 1.11
N GLY A 9 -0.18 9.35 0.77
CA GLY A 9 -1.20 9.83 -0.16
C GLY A 9 -1.11 9.21 -1.56
N VAL A 10 -2.04 9.60 -2.44
CA VAL A 10 -2.05 9.21 -3.85
C VAL A 10 -1.61 10.40 -4.71
N ALA A 11 -0.66 10.15 -5.62
CA ALA A 11 -0.25 11.10 -6.65
C ALA A 11 -0.05 10.36 -7.98
N ASN A 12 -0.47 10.96 -9.09
CA ASN A 12 -0.31 10.38 -10.43
C ASN A 12 -0.83 8.93 -10.56
N GLN A 13 -1.98 8.62 -9.97
CA GLN A 13 -2.56 7.27 -9.92
C GLN A 13 -1.67 6.22 -9.23
N GLN A 14 -0.83 6.68 -8.29
CA GLN A 14 0.01 5.83 -7.47
C GLN A 14 -0.19 6.15 -5.99
N ALA A 15 -0.40 5.12 -5.16
CA ALA A 15 -0.36 5.22 -3.71
C ALA A 15 1.09 5.19 -3.22
N GLY A 16 1.47 6.19 -2.43
CA GLY A 16 2.80 6.31 -1.85
C GLY A 16 2.85 5.76 -0.42
N PHE A 17 3.93 5.04 -0.12
CA PHE A 17 4.21 4.48 1.19
C PHE A 17 5.64 4.79 1.58
N ARG A 18 5.87 5.18 2.82
CA ARG A 18 7.21 5.44 3.34
C ARG A 18 7.52 4.52 4.50
N GLU A 19 8.69 3.88 4.46
CA GLU A 19 9.17 3.11 5.60
C GLU A 19 9.51 4.03 6.77
N LYS A 20 8.95 3.77 7.94
CA LYS A 20 9.16 4.61 9.13
C LYS A 20 10.61 4.60 9.62
N ASN A 21 11.30 3.47 9.45
CA ASN A 21 12.66 3.29 9.97
C ASN A 21 13.74 3.82 9.01
N SER A 22 13.62 3.51 7.72
CA SER A 22 14.62 3.86 6.70
C SER A 22 14.31 5.15 5.96
N GLY A 23 13.04 5.60 5.98
CA GLY A 23 12.56 6.73 5.20
C GLY A 23 12.42 6.43 3.70
N VAL A 24 12.64 5.19 3.25
CA VAL A 24 12.54 4.77 1.85
C VAL A 24 11.10 4.90 1.38
N GLN A 25 10.91 5.50 0.20
CA GLN A 25 9.63 5.68 -0.45
C GLN A 25 9.35 4.54 -1.44
N HIS A 26 8.14 4.02 -1.37
CA HIS A 26 7.58 2.99 -2.24
C HIS A 26 6.33 3.55 -2.94
N TRP A 27 6.13 3.16 -4.19
CA TRP A 27 5.01 3.63 -5.00
C TRP A 27 4.27 2.46 -5.62
N LEU A 28 2.96 2.43 -5.42
CA LEU A 28 2.09 1.41 -5.95
C LEU A 28 1.18 2.00 -7.00
N GLN A 29 1.10 1.40 -8.19
CA GLN A 29 0.13 1.81 -9.21
C GLN A 29 -1.30 1.36 -8.85
N THR A 30 -2.22 2.31 -8.72
CA THR A 30 -3.57 2.06 -8.19
C THR A 30 -4.69 2.34 -9.19
N GLY A 31 -4.36 2.87 -10.38
CA GLY A 31 -5.29 3.04 -11.50
C GLY A 31 -6.41 4.07 -11.28
N GLY A 32 -6.36 4.82 -10.18
CA GLY A 32 -7.38 5.80 -9.81
C GLY A 32 -7.47 5.99 -8.29
N ASP A 33 -8.64 6.44 -7.85
CA ASP A 33 -8.99 6.53 -6.44
C ASP A 33 -9.03 5.13 -5.82
N VAL A 34 -8.29 4.96 -4.74
CA VAL A 34 -8.25 3.71 -3.99
C VAL A 34 -8.35 3.98 -2.50
N ASP A 35 -8.99 3.05 -1.80
CA ASP A 35 -8.92 3.00 -0.35
C ASP A 35 -7.73 2.14 0.07
N VAL A 36 -6.99 2.65 1.04
CA VAL A 36 -5.74 2.06 1.52
C VAL A 36 -5.89 1.73 3.01
N GLU A 37 -5.73 0.46 3.34
CA GLU A 37 -5.75 -0.03 4.72
C GLU A 37 -4.40 -0.70 5.02
N LEU A 38 -3.55 -0.01 5.78
CA LEU A 38 -2.27 -0.54 6.23
C LEU A 38 -2.48 -1.65 7.27
N ARG A 39 -1.81 -2.78 7.08
CA ARG A 39 -1.80 -3.92 8.00
C ARG A 39 -0.46 -4.05 8.70
N ASP A 40 -0.36 -5.06 9.57
CA ASP A 40 0.86 -5.30 10.33
C ASP A 40 2.05 -5.59 9.40
N GLY A 41 3.24 -5.13 9.77
CA GLY A 41 4.44 -5.28 8.94
C GLY A 41 4.36 -4.46 7.65
N ASP A 42 4.54 -5.14 6.51
CA ASP A 42 4.62 -4.54 5.17
C ASP A 42 3.38 -4.78 4.30
N GLU A 43 2.29 -5.26 4.88
CA GLU A 43 1.06 -5.54 4.16
C GLU A 43 0.16 -4.31 4.04
N VAL A 44 -0.49 -4.18 2.89
CA VAL A 44 -1.51 -3.17 2.63
C VAL A 44 -2.66 -3.77 1.86
N VAL A 45 -3.89 -3.48 2.28
CA VAL A 45 -5.08 -3.78 1.50
C VAL A 45 -5.42 -2.58 0.65
N ILE A 46 -5.52 -2.81 -0.66
CA ILE A 46 -5.90 -1.82 -1.66
C ILE A 46 -7.29 -2.19 -2.14
N THR A 47 -8.24 -1.27 -2.01
CA THR A 47 -9.58 -1.42 -2.58
C THR A 47 -9.70 -0.53 -3.81
N SER A 48 -9.93 -1.14 -4.97
CA SER A 48 -10.13 -0.45 -6.25
C SER A 48 -11.31 -1.08 -6.98
N GLY A 49 -12.30 -0.28 -7.38
CA GLY A 49 -13.47 -0.77 -8.11
C GLY A 49 -14.26 -1.88 -7.40
N GLY A 50 -14.21 -1.94 -6.06
CA GLY A 50 -14.84 -3.00 -5.24
C GLY A 50 -14.01 -4.28 -5.08
N GLN A 51 -12.85 -4.39 -5.71
CA GLN A 51 -11.91 -5.48 -5.49
C GLN A 51 -10.90 -5.13 -4.40
N ARG A 52 -10.66 -6.06 -3.47
CA ARG A 52 -9.71 -5.89 -2.36
C ARG A 52 -8.52 -6.84 -2.55
N ASN A 53 -7.35 -6.27 -2.71
CA ASN A 53 -6.10 -7.01 -2.88
C ASN A 53 -5.16 -6.75 -1.71
N VAL A 54 -4.50 -7.80 -1.22
CA VAL A 54 -3.41 -7.69 -0.24
C VAL A 54 -2.09 -7.57 -0.99
N TRP A 55 -1.38 -6.48 -0.77
CA TRP A 55 -0.07 -6.19 -1.35
C TRP A 55 1.00 -6.20 -0.26
N SER A 56 2.18 -6.70 -0.61
CA SER A 56 3.39 -6.44 0.16
C SER A 56 4.09 -5.22 -0.40
N ILE A 57 4.25 -4.18 0.43
CA ILE A 57 4.91 -2.93 0.05
C ILE A 57 6.40 -3.19 -0.24
N ARG A 58 7.08 -4.07 0.52
CA ARG A 58 8.50 -4.37 0.26
C ARG A 58 8.70 -5.21 -1.00
N GLN A 59 7.83 -6.19 -1.23
CA GLN A 59 7.97 -7.09 -2.38
C GLN A 59 7.38 -6.50 -3.66
N GLN A 60 6.66 -5.37 -3.56
CA GLN A 60 6.03 -4.68 -4.70
C GLN A 60 5.15 -5.64 -5.53
N ARG A 61 4.36 -6.49 -4.84
CA ARG A 61 3.44 -7.43 -5.50
C ARG A 61 2.22 -7.77 -4.65
N ILE A 62 1.18 -8.24 -5.32
CA ILE A 62 0.03 -8.91 -4.70
C ILE A 62 0.51 -10.20 -4.04
N ILE A 63 0.11 -10.39 -2.77
CA ILE A 63 0.36 -11.61 -2.01
C ILE A 63 -0.94 -12.35 -1.64
N GLY A 64 -2.09 -11.72 -1.86
CA GLY A 64 -3.39 -12.33 -1.61
C GLY A 64 -4.58 -11.42 -1.94
N TYR A 65 -5.76 -11.88 -1.58
CA TYR A 65 -7.05 -11.19 -1.74
C TYR A 65 -7.76 -11.13 -0.39
N ALA A 66 -8.52 -10.06 -0.13
CA ALA A 66 -9.14 -9.77 1.17
C ALA A 66 -10.66 -9.57 1.11
#